data_AF-A0A7C8PP33-F1
#
_entry.id   AF-A0A7C8PP33-F1
#
_cell.length_a   1.000
_cell.length_b   1.000
_cell.length_c   1.000
_cell.angle_alpha   90.00
_cell.angle_beta   90.00
_cell.angle_gamma   90.00
#
_symmetry.space_group_name_H-M   'P 1'
#
loop_
_entity.id
_entity.type
_entity.pdbx_description
1 polymer ?
#
loop_
_entity_poly.entity_id
_entity_poly.type
_entity_poly.pdbx_seq_one_letter_code
_entity_poly.pdbx_strand_id
1 'polypeptide(L)'
;MNEVVDILPFAFTINNLESFGFHLGEKEVAVSRAFAFMYHVLKRNCDTIKSLYLSFNEKSELYKELERDSSTSVNTQNQYDSATAQILRLFVGDPRSEGDLIHFRALRQLRLQRLPSFGAIFSIGGPNLTERLNLNNIVLIRIDHCNGADPLIRDIAGKVPHIRVLQLIHSCEWATIESVLAELPPLEVLHVKFTDGKALGSQINLNVFDRHRDSVRSMWLECLSPDSDVRAYTIICIIQLFKAGTRYQTWPKLKELALQTDDYGFMGPYFSTLRYIRILPTRARQIRNLTSEKEAAIRNCDRYLQLAYGLQKRIPTLEVIAVTASNGLNSGPAQVYYFVVEFVRTKLGNYAPVVSTANAHQVRTLFKGLDLMEFERGERIWSDVDGEMLA
;
A
#
# COMPACT_ATOMS: atom_id res chain seq x y z
N MET A 1 -17.70 -38.05 -2.72
CA MET A 1 -17.02 -38.01 -1.42
C MET A 1 -15.90 -37.00 -1.54
N ASN A 2 -15.98 -35.87 -0.82
CA ASN A 2 -14.82 -34.98 -0.70
C ASN A 2 -13.99 -35.55 0.46
N GLU A 3 -12.83 -36.13 0.16
CA GLU A 3 -11.88 -36.49 1.20
C GLU A 3 -11.42 -35.20 1.89
N VAL A 4 -11.84 -35.04 3.14
CA VAL A 4 -11.32 -33.99 4.01
C VAL A 4 -9.95 -34.45 4.47
N VAL A 5 -8.90 -34.03 3.76
CA VAL A 5 -7.51 -34.24 4.18
C VAL A 5 -7.30 -33.49 5.49
N ASP A 6 -6.88 -34.19 6.54
CA ASP A 6 -6.47 -33.53 7.78
C ASP A 6 -5.09 -32.87 7.55
N ILE A 7 -5.09 -31.54 7.55
CA ILE A 7 -3.89 -30.74 7.28
C ILE A 7 -3.02 -30.56 8.53
N LEU A 8 -3.55 -30.81 9.73
CA LEU A 8 -2.84 -30.54 10.99
C LEU A 8 -1.55 -31.35 11.15
N PRO A 9 -1.48 -32.65 10.81
CA PRO A 9 -0.23 -33.40 10.86
C PRO A 9 0.88 -32.78 10.01
N PHE A 10 0.54 -32.15 8.88
CA PHE A 10 1.52 -31.50 8.01
C PHE A 10 2.16 -30.27 8.66
N ALA A 11 1.44 -29.51 9.50
CA ALA A 11 1.99 -28.35 10.21
C ALA A 11 3.24 -28.71 11.03
N PHE A 12 3.23 -29.90 11.63
CA PHE A 12 4.33 -30.40 12.48
C PHE A 12 5.53 -30.93 11.68
N THR A 13 5.44 -30.99 10.34
CA THR A 13 6.57 -31.40 9.49
C THR A 13 7.33 -30.22 8.88
N ILE A 14 6.71 -29.02 8.87
CA ILE A 14 7.27 -27.81 8.25
C ILE A 14 8.27 -27.15 9.22
N ASN A 15 9.52 -27.03 8.80
CA ASN A 15 10.62 -26.41 9.57
C ASN A 15 11.43 -25.46 8.67
N ASN A 16 12.11 -24.50 9.28
CA ASN A 16 12.98 -23.52 8.62
C ASN A 16 12.29 -22.73 7.50
N LEU A 17 10.99 -22.47 7.66
CA LEU A 17 10.24 -21.67 6.71
C LEU A 17 10.68 -20.20 6.80
N GLU A 18 11.07 -19.62 5.67
CA GLU A 18 11.47 -18.20 5.60
C GLU A 18 10.30 -17.26 5.23
N SER A 19 9.29 -17.77 4.54
CA SER A 19 8.13 -16.99 4.09
C SER A 19 6.84 -17.77 4.33
N PHE A 20 5.87 -17.13 4.98
CA PHE A 20 4.57 -17.73 5.25
C PHE A 20 3.44 -16.81 4.77
N GLY A 21 2.54 -17.37 3.95
CA GLY A 21 1.34 -16.71 3.46
C GLY A 21 0.09 -17.50 3.83
N PHE A 22 -0.90 -16.82 4.39
CA PHE A 22 -2.23 -17.39 4.65
C PHE A 22 -3.32 -16.53 4.02
N HIS A 23 -4.23 -17.17 3.29
CA HIS A 23 -5.40 -16.51 2.70
C HIS A 23 -6.66 -17.30 3.04
N LEU A 24 -7.59 -16.66 3.76
CA LEU A 24 -8.90 -17.21 4.06
C LEU A 24 -9.90 -16.88 2.95
N GLY A 25 -10.41 -17.92 2.27
CA GLY A 25 -11.31 -17.78 1.12
C GLY A 25 -12.80 -17.60 1.49
N GLU A 26 -13.67 -17.59 0.47
CA GLU A 26 -15.13 -17.36 0.65
C GLU A 26 -15.90 -18.57 1.22
N LYS A 27 -15.43 -19.80 1.03
CA LYS A 27 -16.22 -21.04 1.24
C LYS A 27 -15.59 -21.99 2.27
N GLU A 28 -15.26 -21.51 3.45
CA GLU A 28 -14.66 -22.37 4.47
C GLU A 28 -15.68 -22.99 5.42
N VAL A 29 -15.72 -24.32 5.43
CA VAL A 29 -16.69 -25.15 6.18
C VAL A 29 -16.18 -25.50 7.60
N ALA A 30 -14.88 -25.37 7.86
CA ALA A 30 -14.25 -25.74 9.15
C ALA A 30 -13.01 -24.88 9.47
N VAL A 31 -13.27 -23.63 9.83
CA VAL A 31 -12.28 -22.57 10.02
C VAL A 31 -11.26 -22.84 11.14
N SER A 32 -11.66 -23.54 12.21
CA SER A 32 -10.79 -23.83 13.36
C SER A 32 -9.54 -24.63 13.01
N ARG A 33 -9.61 -25.51 11.99
CA ARG A 33 -8.47 -26.33 11.55
C ARG A 33 -7.41 -25.52 10.81
N ALA A 34 -7.82 -24.62 9.92
CA ALA A 34 -6.91 -23.76 9.17
C ALA A 34 -6.13 -22.82 10.10
N PHE A 35 -6.80 -22.30 11.11
CA PHE A 35 -6.19 -21.48 12.14
C PHE A 35 -5.26 -22.24 13.09
N ALA A 36 -5.64 -23.44 13.54
CA ALA A 36 -4.76 -24.30 14.31
C ALA A 36 -3.51 -24.69 13.51
N PHE A 37 -3.67 -25.00 12.21
CA PHE A 37 -2.56 -25.22 11.28
C PHE A 37 -1.64 -23.99 11.22
N MET A 38 -2.20 -22.81 10.96
CA MET A 38 -1.46 -21.55 10.91
C MET A 38 -0.67 -21.32 12.21
N TYR A 39 -1.30 -21.45 13.37
CA TYR A 39 -0.65 -21.27 14.67
C TYR A 39 0.54 -22.23 14.85
N HIS A 40 0.37 -23.52 14.54
CA HIS A 40 1.45 -24.48 14.68
C HIS A 40 2.62 -24.22 13.71
N VAL A 41 2.33 -23.84 12.46
CA VAL A 41 3.39 -23.47 11.50
C VAL A 41 4.12 -22.21 11.98
N LEU A 42 3.41 -21.17 12.39
CA LEU A 42 4.00 -19.93 12.87
C LEU A 42 4.83 -20.15 14.14
N LYS A 43 4.30 -20.85 15.14
CA LYS A 43 5.00 -21.14 16.40
C LYS A 43 6.31 -21.90 16.16
N ARG A 44 6.29 -22.85 15.22
CA ARG A 44 7.45 -23.69 14.93
C ARG A 44 8.53 -22.99 14.11
N ASN A 45 8.15 -21.97 13.33
CA ASN A 45 9.04 -21.28 12.39
C ASN A 45 9.24 -19.80 12.76
N CYS A 46 8.85 -19.36 13.96
CA CYS A 46 8.88 -17.96 14.35
C CYS A 46 10.28 -17.33 14.33
N ASP A 47 11.33 -18.13 14.58
CA ASP A 47 12.72 -17.68 14.51
C ASP A 47 13.26 -17.60 13.07
N THR A 48 12.62 -18.25 12.09
CA THR A 48 13.10 -18.30 10.69
C THR A 48 12.26 -17.48 9.72
N ILE A 49 10.99 -17.22 10.04
CA ILE A 49 10.10 -16.45 9.18
C ILE A 49 10.60 -15.00 9.06
N LYS A 50 11.01 -14.64 7.84
CA LYS A 50 11.42 -13.30 7.42
C LYS A 50 10.27 -12.53 6.77
N SER A 51 9.32 -13.22 6.15
CA SER A 51 8.15 -12.60 5.50
C SER A 51 6.85 -13.25 5.94
N LEU A 52 5.93 -12.42 6.46
CA LEU A 52 4.60 -12.85 6.90
C LEU A 52 3.53 -12.11 6.09
N TYR A 53 2.66 -12.88 5.45
CA TYR A 53 1.49 -12.40 4.74
C TYR A 53 0.21 -13.05 5.29
N LEU A 54 -0.78 -12.23 5.63
CA LEU A 54 -2.10 -12.69 6.10
C LEU A 54 -3.20 -11.92 5.38
N SER A 55 -4.17 -12.64 4.84
CA SER A 55 -5.30 -12.07 4.12
C SER A 55 -6.60 -12.80 4.36
N PHE A 56 -7.68 -12.02 4.45
CA PHE A 56 -9.01 -12.54 4.63
C PHE A 56 -9.95 -11.98 3.57
N ASN A 57 -10.82 -12.83 3.05
CA ASN A 57 -11.85 -12.40 2.14
C ASN A 57 -13.04 -11.83 2.92
N GLU A 58 -13.36 -10.55 2.68
CA GLU A 58 -14.49 -9.85 3.33
C GLU A 58 -15.85 -10.50 3.09
N LYS A 59 -15.98 -11.29 2.01
CA LYS A 59 -17.21 -12.00 1.67
C LYS A 59 -17.38 -13.30 2.46
N SER A 60 -16.32 -13.78 3.11
CA SER A 60 -16.38 -14.95 3.99
C SER A 60 -17.35 -14.71 5.14
N GLU A 61 -18.17 -15.71 5.46
CA GLU A 61 -19.10 -15.62 6.62
C GLU A 61 -18.33 -15.48 7.93
N LEU A 62 -17.16 -16.12 8.04
CA LEU A 62 -16.30 -15.94 9.20
C LEU A 62 -15.84 -14.49 9.34
N TYR A 63 -15.37 -13.87 8.25
CA TYR A 63 -14.95 -12.47 8.31
C TYR A 63 -16.07 -11.58 8.87
N LYS A 64 -17.31 -11.80 8.40
CA LYS A 64 -18.50 -11.08 8.87
C LYS A 64 -18.84 -11.40 10.33
N GLU A 65 -18.68 -12.65 10.75
CA GLU A 65 -18.87 -13.08 12.15
C GLU A 65 -17.89 -12.36 13.07
N LEU A 66 -16.61 -12.36 12.71
CA LEU A 66 -15.54 -11.73 13.49
C LEU A 66 -15.75 -10.22 13.62
N GLU A 67 -16.10 -9.54 12.53
CA GLU A 67 -16.45 -8.12 12.54
C GLU A 67 -17.65 -7.82 13.45
N ARG A 68 -18.72 -8.64 13.40
CA ARG A 68 -19.92 -8.46 14.24
C ARG A 68 -19.63 -8.65 15.73
N ASP A 69 -18.86 -9.67 16.09
CA ASP A 69 -18.46 -9.96 17.47
C ASP A 69 -17.69 -8.79 18.12
N SER A 70 -16.87 -8.08 17.35
CA SER A 70 -16.12 -6.93 17.87
C SER A 70 -17.02 -5.71 18.18
N SER A 71 -18.11 -5.53 17.44
CA SER A 71 -19.03 -4.40 17.59
C SER A 71 -19.97 -4.51 18.79
N THR A 72 -20.15 -5.70 19.38
CA THR A 72 -21.12 -5.98 20.45
C THR A 72 -20.51 -5.99 21.86
N SER A 73 -19.21 -5.74 22.01
CA SER A 73 -18.51 -5.93 23.28
C SER A 73 -18.47 -4.68 24.20
N VAL A 74 -19.62 -4.36 24.82
CA VAL A 74 -19.71 -3.43 25.98
C VAL A 74 -19.49 -4.15 27.32
N ASN A 75 -19.26 -5.47 27.34
CA ASN A 75 -18.98 -6.25 28.55
C ASN A 75 -17.58 -6.90 28.51
N THR A 76 -16.66 -6.35 29.29
CA THR A 76 -15.24 -6.74 29.42
C THR A 76 -15.00 -8.16 29.94
N GLN A 77 -16.01 -8.84 30.51
CA GLN A 77 -15.90 -10.21 31.00
C GLN A 77 -16.18 -11.29 29.94
N ASN A 78 -16.98 -10.99 28.90
CA ASN A 78 -17.33 -11.92 27.83
C ASN A 78 -16.48 -11.77 26.56
N GLN A 79 -15.60 -10.75 26.51
CA GLN A 79 -14.69 -10.53 25.37
C GLN A 79 -13.72 -11.70 25.14
N TYR A 80 -13.49 -12.53 26.15
CA TYR A 80 -12.52 -13.62 26.11
C TYR A 80 -13.06 -14.94 25.54
N ASP A 81 -14.38 -15.05 25.31
CA ASP A 81 -15.01 -16.28 24.84
C ASP A 81 -15.51 -16.20 23.38
N SER A 82 -15.38 -15.05 22.72
CA SER A 82 -15.78 -14.89 21.32
C SER A 82 -14.88 -15.67 20.37
N ALA A 83 -15.42 -16.13 19.23
CA ALA A 83 -14.64 -16.76 18.16
C ALA A 83 -13.52 -15.82 17.68
N THR A 84 -13.81 -14.52 17.71
CA THR A 84 -12.85 -13.43 17.47
C THR A 84 -11.69 -13.44 18.44
N ALA A 85 -11.94 -13.45 19.75
CA ALA A 85 -10.86 -13.52 20.72
C ALA A 85 -10.08 -14.83 20.61
N GLN A 86 -10.72 -15.96 20.29
CA GLN A 86 -10.02 -17.24 20.11
C GLN A 86 -9.10 -17.25 18.88
N ILE A 87 -9.53 -16.67 17.76
CA ILE A 87 -8.72 -16.53 16.54
C ILE A 87 -7.65 -15.45 16.71
N LEU A 88 -7.98 -14.33 17.35
CA LEU A 88 -7.03 -13.25 17.65
C LEU A 88 -5.99 -13.68 18.69
N ARG A 89 -6.32 -14.56 19.64
CA ARG A 89 -5.36 -15.22 20.55
C ARG A 89 -4.31 -16.06 19.83
N LEU A 90 -4.51 -16.42 18.56
CA LEU A 90 -3.44 -17.07 17.78
C LEU A 90 -2.32 -16.07 17.42
N PHE A 91 -2.64 -14.78 17.38
CA PHE A 91 -1.69 -13.68 17.21
C PHE A 91 -1.24 -13.07 18.55
N VAL A 92 -2.15 -13.01 19.53
CA VAL A 92 -1.97 -12.34 20.82
C VAL A 92 -1.71 -13.31 21.99
N GLY A 93 -1.63 -14.63 21.76
CA GLY A 93 -1.54 -15.62 22.85
C GLY A 93 -2.71 -15.52 23.84
N ASP A 94 -2.77 -16.42 24.82
CA ASP A 94 -3.68 -16.23 25.95
C ASP A 94 -3.09 -15.18 26.91
N PRO A 95 -3.77 -14.05 27.22
CA PRO A 95 -3.30 -13.08 28.21
C PRO A 95 -3.06 -13.68 29.59
N ARG A 96 -3.58 -14.87 29.88
CA ARG A 96 -3.40 -15.60 31.14
C ARG A 96 -2.17 -16.52 31.14
N SER A 97 -1.52 -16.72 29.98
CA SER A 97 -0.32 -17.55 29.86
C SER A 97 0.90 -16.68 29.53
N GLU A 98 1.73 -16.38 30.51
CA GLU A 98 3.00 -15.66 30.29
C GLU A 98 4.02 -16.47 29.44
N GLY A 99 3.76 -17.75 29.16
CA GLY A 99 4.72 -18.68 28.54
C GLY A 99 4.57 -18.96 27.03
N ASP A 100 3.53 -18.48 26.33
CA ASP A 100 3.18 -18.93 24.97
C ASP A 100 3.21 -17.83 23.89
N LEU A 101 4.03 -16.80 24.08
CA LEU A 101 4.14 -15.68 23.15
C LEU A 101 5.05 -16.04 21.97
N ILE A 102 4.52 -15.97 20.74
CA ILE A 102 5.30 -16.15 19.51
C ILE A 102 6.03 -14.84 19.21
N HIS A 103 7.36 -14.86 19.26
CA HIS A 103 8.21 -13.73 18.87
C HIS A 103 8.84 -13.97 17.50
N PHE A 104 8.58 -13.10 16.54
CA PHE A 104 9.13 -13.24 15.20
C PHE A 104 10.48 -12.54 15.05
N ARG A 105 11.56 -13.20 15.49
CA ARG A 105 12.89 -12.54 15.61
C ARG A 105 13.51 -12.17 14.26
N ALA A 106 13.27 -12.97 13.23
CA ALA A 106 13.81 -12.77 11.89
C ALA A 106 12.91 -11.93 10.97
N LEU A 107 11.76 -11.46 11.44
CA LEU A 107 10.77 -10.82 10.58
C LEU A 107 11.30 -9.51 9.99
N ARG A 108 11.25 -9.40 8.67
CA ARG A 108 11.64 -8.22 7.90
C ARG A 108 10.48 -7.63 7.09
N GLN A 109 9.48 -8.44 6.77
CA GLN A 109 8.33 -8.03 5.96
C GLN A 109 7.03 -8.46 6.64
N LEU A 110 6.13 -7.51 6.83
CA LEU A 110 4.79 -7.74 7.34
C LEU A 110 3.77 -7.24 6.34
N ARG A 111 2.87 -8.12 5.90
CA ARG A 111 1.76 -7.80 5.00
C ARG A 111 0.45 -8.30 5.60
N LEU A 112 -0.44 -7.37 5.90
CA LEU A 112 -1.76 -7.65 6.46
C LEU A 112 -2.82 -7.10 5.52
N GLN A 113 -3.80 -7.92 5.17
CA GLN A 113 -4.91 -7.50 4.33
C GLN A 113 -6.23 -7.95 4.95
N ARG A 114 -7.13 -7.00 5.18
CA ARG A 114 -8.50 -7.25 5.67
C ARG A 114 -8.47 -8.13 6.91
N LEU A 115 -7.59 -7.84 7.86
CA LEU A 115 -7.57 -8.58 9.12
C LEU A 115 -8.80 -8.13 9.94
N PRO A 116 -9.77 -9.02 10.21
CA PRO A 116 -11.01 -8.61 10.87
C PRO A 116 -10.74 -8.12 12.29
N SER A 117 -11.48 -7.09 12.71
CA SER A 117 -11.40 -6.50 14.06
C SER A 117 -9.98 -6.11 14.47
N PHE A 118 -9.15 -5.66 13.51
CA PHE A 118 -7.73 -5.39 13.74
C PHE A 118 -7.49 -4.41 14.90
N GLY A 119 -8.25 -3.32 14.97
CA GLY A 119 -8.16 -2.36 16.08
C GLY A 119 -8.44 -2.98 17.46
N ALA A 120 -9.29 -4.01 17.54
CA ALA A 120 -9.61 -4.68 18.80
C ALA A 120 -8.43 -5.47 19.37
N ILE A 121 -7.49 -5.92 18.52
CA ILE A 121 -6.26 -6.63 18.93
C ILE A 121 -5.47 -5.82 19.96
N PHE A 122 -5.45 -4.50 19.80
CA PHE A 122 -4.71 -3.59 20.68
C PHE A 122 -5.40 -3.33 22.02
N SER A 123 -6.66 -3.75 22.17
CA SER A 123 -7.45 -3.62 23.41
C SER A 123 -7.45 -4.90 24.25
N ILE A 124 -6.93 -6.01 23.72
CA ILE A 124 -6.80 -7.27 24.44
C ILE A 124 -5.59 -7.15 25.38
N GLY A 125 -5.74 -7.55 26.65
CA GLY A 125 -4.64 -7.53 27.62
C GLY A 125 -3.42 -8.36 27.17
N GLY A 126 -2.24 -8.06 27.72
CA GLY A 126 -0.97 -8.70 27.37
C GLY A 126 -0.02 -7.75 26.60
N PRO A 127 1.16 -8.23 26.16
CA PRO A 127 2.07 -7.41 25.36
C PRO A 127 1.43 -7.05 24.03
N ASN A 128 1.62 -5.80 23.59
CA ASN A 128 1.07 -5.27 22.34
C ASN A 128 1.57 -6.08 21.13
N LEU A 129 0.89 -5.95 19.99
CA LEU A 129 1.29 -6.63 18.75
C LEU A 129 2.72 -6.23 18.33
N THR A 130 3.15 -5.02 18.71
CA THR A 130 4.44 -4.44 18.30
C THR A 130 5.64 -5.05 19.02
N GLU A 131 5.52 -5.38 20.30
CA GLU A 131 6.53 -6.12 21.08
C GLU A 131 6.72 -7.55 20.57
N ARG A 132 5.67 -8.18 20.05
CA ARG A 132 5.70 -9.58 19.56
C ARG A 132 6.30 -9.72 18.18
N LEU A 133 5.97 -8.78 17.30
CA LEU A 133 6.48 -8.76 15.93
C LEU A 133 7.97 -8.42 15.86
N ASN A 134 8.59 -8.05 17.00
CA ASN A 134 9.98 -7.60 17.08
C ASN A 134 10.33 -6.65 15.94
N LEU A 135 9.69 -5.49 15.95
CA LEU A 135 9.72 -4.58 14.81
C LEU A 135 11.11 -4.02 14.47
N ASN A 136 12.14 -4.27 15.31
CA ASN A 136 13.50 -3.78 15.11
C ASN A 136 14.10 -4.17 13.75
N ASN A 137 13.76 -5.35 13.21
CA ASN A 137 14.30 -5.86 11.95
C ASN A 137 13.41 -5.60 10.73
N ILE A 138 12.26 -4.96 10.93
CA ILE A 138 11.28 -4.73 9.88
C ILE A 138 11.80 -3.71 8.86
N VAL A 139 11.69 -4.09 7.59
CA VAL A 139 12.04 -3.29 6.41
C VAL A 139 10.79 -2.88 5.64
N LEU A 140 9.75 -3.73 5.63
CA LEU A 140 8.51 -3.51 4.90
C LEU A 140 7.29 -3.73 5.81
N ILE A 141 6.40 -2.74 5.81
CA ILE A 141 5.06 -2.85 6.39
C ILE A 141 4.04 -2.50 5.31
N ARG A 142 3.14 -3.44 5.03
CA ARG A 142 1.96 -3.24 4.20
C ARG A 142 0.70 -3.61 4.97
N ILE A 143 -0.24 -2.68 5.06
CA ILE A 143 -1.52 -2.88 5.73
C ILE A 143 -2.64 -2.39 4.82
N ASP A 144 -3.50 -3.30 4.42
CA ASP A 144 -4.56 -3.05 3.47
C ASP A 144 -5.93 -3.35 4.09
N HIS A 145 -6.82 -2.38 4.15
CA HIS A 145 -8.18 -2.53 4.69
C HIS A 145 -8.24 -3.14 6.11
N CYS A 146 -7.29 -2.83 6.98
CA CYS A 146 -7.34 -3.23 8.39
C CYS A 146 -7.79 -2.03 9.23
N ASN A 147 -9.08 -1.96 9.55
CA ASN A 147 -9.65 -0.86 10.32
C ASN A 147 -9.02 -0.79 11.73
N GLY A 148 -8.60 0.41 12.13
CA GLY A 148 -7.98 0.65 13.44
C GLY A 148 -6.50 0.27 13.49
N ALA A 149 -5.77 0.41 12.38
CA ALA A 149 -4.32 0.19 12.35
C ALA A 149 -3.51 1.34 12.98
N ASP A 150 -4.14 2.45 13.34
CA ASP A 150 -3.49 3.63 13.93
C ASP A 150 -2.59 3.31 15.15
N PRO A 151 -2.97 2.45 16.11
CA PRO A 151 -2.09 2.11 17.23
C PRO A 151 -0.79 1.44 16.79
N LEU A 152 -0.84 0.49 15.84
CA LEU A 152 0.36 -0.14 15.26
C LEU A 152 1.26 0.88 14.56
N ILE A 153 0.65 1.79 13.79
CA ILE A 153 1.42 2.79 13.04
C ILE A 153 2.03 3.83 13.98
N ARG A 154 1.37 4.20 15.08
CA ARG A 154 2.00 5.04 16.12
C ARG A 154 3.17 4.32 16.78
N ASP A 155 3.04 3.03 17.02
CA ASP A 155 4.10 2.25 17.66
C ASP A 155 5.35 2.06 16.79
N ILE A 156 5.24 2.13 15.46
CA ILE A 156 6.44 2.00 14.62
C ILE A 156 7.33 3.25 14.65
N ALA A 157 6.80 4.39 15.09
CA ALA A 157 7.55 5.63 15.25
C ALA A 157 8.71 5.43 16.23
N GLY A 158 9.94 5.73 15.79
CA GLY A 158 11.16 5.56 16.59
C GLY A 158 11.57 4.11 16.92
N LYS A 159 10.70 3.11 16.73
CA LYS A 159 10.97 1.69 17.06
C LYS A 159 11.40 0.83 15.86
N VAL A 160 11.28 1.34 14.64
CA VAL A 160 11.60 0.59 13.41
C VAL A 160 12.70 1.31 12.61
N PRO A 161 13.97 1.18 13.01
CA PRO A 161 15.06 1.96 12.42
C PRO A 161 15.42 1.55 10.98
N HIS A 162 14.96 0.38 10.54
CA HIS A 162 15.32 -0.21 9.25
C HIS A 162 14.20 -0.18 8.21
N ILE A 163 13.03 0.41 8.53
CA ILE A 163 11.93 0.50 7.56
C ILE A 163 12.34 1.31 6.33
N ARG A 164 11.96 0.79 5.17
CA ARG A 164 12.17 1.41 3.84
C ARG A 164 10.87 1.49 3.05
N VAL A 165 9.93 0.59 3.31
CA VAL A 165 8.66 0.50 2.60
C VAL A 165 7.52 0.60 3.59
N LEU A 166 6.71 1.65 3.44
CA LEU A 166 5.46 1.83 4.17
C LEU A 166 4.30 1.96 3.18
N GLN A 167 3.37 1.03 3.30
CA GLN A 167 2.23 0.89 2.42
C GLN A 167 0.95 0.76 3.24
N LEU A 168 0.08 1.76 3.18
CA LEU A 168 -1.15 1.83 3.97
C LEU A 168 -2.32 2.10 3.06
N ILE A 169 -3.19 1.11 2.85
CA ILE A 169 -4.42 1.26 2.09
C ILE A 169 -5.60 1.20 3.03
N HIS A 170 -6.40 2.26 3.12
CA HIS A 170 -7.69 2.24 3.84
C HIS A 170 -7.59 1.70 5.27
N SER A 171 -6.48 1.93 5.96
CA SER A 171 -6.19 1.33 7.26
C SER A 171 -5.91 2.35 8.37
N CYS A 172 -5.48 3.56 8.00
CA CYS A 172 -5.15 4.63 8.94
C CYS A 172 -5.65 5.99 8.45
N GLU A 173 -5.84 6.90 9.41
CA GLU A 173 -6.13 8.30 9.14
C GLU A 173 -4.85 9.08 8.82
N TRP A 174 -4.98 10.14 8.02
CA TRP A 174 -3.86 11.02 7.67
C TRP A 174 -3.14 11.58 8.91
N ALA A 175 -3.89 11.94 9.96
CA ALA A 175 -3.32 12.52 11.18
C ALA A 175 -2.28 11.60 11.83
N THR A 176 -2.58 10.30 11.91
CA THR A 176 -1.64 9.31 12.44
C THR A 176 -0.43 9.17 11.53
N ILE A 177 -0.65 9.07 10.22
CA ILE A 177 0.44 8.93 9.23
C ILE A 177 1.40 10.13 9.30
N GLU A 178 0.86 11.35 9.33
CA GLU A 178 1.63 12.58 9.42
C GLU A 178 2.49 12.64 10.69
N SER A 179 1.94 12.25 11.85
CA SER A 179 2.71 12.21 13.09
C SER A 179 3.89 11.24 13.04
N VAL A 180 3.73 10.12 12.33
CA VAL A 180 4.72 9.04 12.31
C VAL A 180 5.81 9.29 11.27
N LEU A 181 5.47 9.88 10.11
CA LEU A 181 6.43 10.18 9.04
C LEU A 181 7.64 10.98 9.53
N ALA A 182 7.41 11.96 10.41
CA ALA A 182 8.49 12.78 10.98
C ALA A 182 9.53 11.99 11.80
N GLU A 183 9.15 10.82 12.32
CA GLU A 183 9.99 9.97 13.18
C GLU A 183 10.59 8.77 12.45
N LEU A 184 10.01 8.38 11.32
CA LEU A 184 10.52 7.26 10.53
C LEU A 184 11.89 7.58 9.91
N PRO A 185 12.73 6.55 9.69
CA PRO A 185 13.91 6.69 8.84
C PRO A 185 13.51 7.05 7.40
N PRO A 186 14.44 7.56 6.57
CA PRO A 186 14.18 7.85 5.16
C PRO A 186 13.58 6.62 4.44
N LEU A 187 12.38 6.80 3.89
CA LEU A 187 11.63 5.77 3.18
C LEU A 187 12.02 5.76 1.70
N GLU A 188 11.98 4.60 1.08
CA GLU A 188 12.14 4.45 -0.37
C GLU A 188 10.79 4.31 -1.07
N VAL A 189 9.81 3.72 -0.39
CA VAL A 189 8.45 3.53 -0.90
C VAL A 189 7.48 4.04 0.14
N LEU A 190 6.65 5.00 -0.25
CA LEU A 190 5.56 5.53 0.56
C LEU A 190 4.29 5.52 -0.26
N HIS A 191 3.40 4.56 0.03
CA HIS A 191 2.11 4.50 -0.61
C HIS A 191 0.99 4.56 0.41
N VAL A 192 0.10 5.53 0.27
CA VAL A 192 -0.94 5.81 1.26
C VAL A 192 -2.24 6.13 0.55
N LYS A 193 -3.28 5.36 0.88
CA LYS A 193 -4.68 5.68 0.59
C LYS A 193 -5.40 5.89 1.91
N PHE A 194 -5.88 7.09 2.15
CA PHE A 194 -6.36 7.49 3.47
C PHE A 194 -7.67 8.27 3.39
N THR A 195 -8.39 8.29 4.51
CA THR A 195 -9.45 9.26 4.77
C THR A 195 -8.88 10.38 5.65
N ASP A 196 -9.33 11.61 5.44
CA ASP A 196 -9.01 12.69 6.36
C ASP A 196 -9.82 12.50 7.65
N GLY A 197 -9.15 12.02 8.70
CA GLY A 197 -9.69 11.97 10.06
C GLY A 197 -9.62 13.31 10.79
N LYS A 198 -9.21 14.39 10.10
CA LYS A 198 -9.09 15.72 10.69
C LYS A 198 -10.33 16.57 10.43
N ALA A 199 -10.65 17.44 11.39
CA ALA A 199 -11.66 18.47 11.21
C ALA A 199 -11.32 19.40 10.02
N LEU A 200 -12.34 19.92 9.34
CA LEU A 200 -12.23 20.91 8.26
C LEU A 200 -11.21 22.01 8.59
N GLY A 201 -10.17 22.16 7.75
CA GLY A 201 -9.25 23.30 7.79
C GLY A 201 -7.86 23.07 8.37
N SER A 202 -7.51 21.86 8.82
CA SER A 202 -6.11 21.57 9.20
C SER A 202 -5.23 21.45 7.96
N GLN A 203 -4.24 22.32 7.82
CA GLN A 203 -3.21 22.20 6.78
C GLN A 203 -2.44 20.88 6.93
N ILE A 204 -2.16 20.22 5.81
CA ILE A 204 -1.15 19.15 5.77
C ILE A 204 0.20 19.81 6.04
N ASN A 205 0.93 19.34 7.04
CA ASN A 205 2.29 19.76 7.31
C ASN A 205 3.23 19.14 6.28
N LEU A 206 3.53 19.88 5.21
CA LEU A 206 4.39 19.41 4.13
C LEU A 206 5.83 19.12 4.59
N ASN A 207 6.28 19.71 5.69
CA ASN A 207 7.65 19.54 6.19
C ASN A 207 7.93 18.11 6.68
N VAL A 208 6.89 17.31 6.98
CA VAL A 208 7.09 15.89 7.39
C VAL A 208 7.73 15.06 6.29
N PHE A 209 7.68 15.52 5.03
CA PHE A 209 8.26 14.84 3.89
C PHE A 209 9.74 15.16 3.64
N ASP A 210 10.28 16.21 4.29
CA ASP A 210 11.63 16.71 4.00
C ASP A 210 12.71 15.65 4.21
N ARG A 211 12.57 14.83 5.26
CA ARG A 211 13.51 13.73 5.55
C ARG A 211 13.46 12.61 4.51
N HIS A 212 12.34 12.43 3.83
CA HIS A 212 12.14 11.35 2.85
C HIS A 212 12.48 11.78 1.41
N ARG A 213 12.61 13.09 1.18
CA ARG A 213 12.76 13.70 -0.15
C ARG A 213 13.87 13.07 -1.00
N ASP A 214 15.01 12.78 -0.40
CA ASP A 214 16.21 12.28 -1.10
C ASP A 214 16.30 10.75 -1.17
N SER A 215 15.36 10.03 -0.55
CA SER A 215 15.32 8.57 -0.52
C SER A 215 14.16 7.97 -1.29
N VAL A 216 13.01 8.66 -1.35
CA VAL A 216 11.78 8.14 -1.96
C VAL A 216 11.97 7.93 -3.45
N ARG A 217 11.66 6.71 -3.88
CA ARG A 217 11.66 6.23 -5.27
C ARG A 217 10.26 6.01 -5.80
N SER A 218 9.33 5.63 -4.95
CA SER A 218 7.94 5.37 -5.32
C SER A 218 7.00 6.04 -4.33
N MET A 219 6.15 6.95 -4.81
CA MET A 219 5.19 7.69 -3.99
C MET A 219 3.77 7.58 -4.53
N TRP A 220 2.83 7.28 -3.65
CA TRP A 220 1.39 7.33 -3.92
C TRP A 220 0.69 7.97 -2.73
N LEU A 221 0.00 9.08 -2.94
CA LEU A 221 -0.84 9.71 -1.92
C LEU A 221 -2.25 9.91 -2.51
N GLU A 222 -3.24 9.26 -1.91
CA GLU A 222 -4.64 9.29 -2.37
C GLU A 222 -5.57 9.56 -1.19
N CYS A 223 -6.24 10.71 -1.21
CA CYS A 223 -7.30 11.09 -0.29
C CYS A 223 -8.64 10.59 -0.82
N LEU A 224 -9.34 9.83 0.02
CA LEU A 224 -10.65 9.26 -0.25
C LEU A 224 -11.70 9.80 0.73
N SER A 225 -11.49 11.03 1.22
CA SER A 225 -12.43 11.69 2.11
C SER A 225 -13.83 11.75 1.45
N PRO A 226 -14.90 11.39 2.18
CA PRO A 226 -16.26 11.51 1.70
C PRO A 226 -16.69 12.98 1.59
N ASP A 227 -16.09 13.88 2.38
CA ASP A 227 -16.31 15.31 2.32
C ASP A 227 -15.62 15.90 1.07
N SER A 228 -16.42 16.51 0.19
CA SER A 228 -15.95 17.04 -1.09
C SER A 228 -15.00 18.23 -0.94
N ASP A 229 -15.21 19.06 0.06
CA ASP A 229 -14.47 20.30 0.25
C ASP A 229 -13.13 20.00 0.91
N VAL A 230 -13.15 19.12 1.94
CA VAL A 230 -11.93 18.60 2.56
C VAL A 230 -11.09 17.85 1.54
N ARG A 231 -11.69 16.95 0.75
CA ARG A 231 -10.94 16.19 -0.27
C ARG A 231 -10.24 17.10 -1.26
N ALA A 232 -10.94 18.10 -1.81
CA ALA A 232 -10.35 19.03 -2.76
C ALA A 232 -9.18 19.81 -2.16
N TYR A 233 -9.34 20.28 -0.92
CA TYR A 233 -8.30 20.98 -0.18
C TYR A 233 -7.07 20.09 0.08
N THR A 234 -7.26 18.87 0.57
CA THR A 234 -6.19 17.89 0.82
C THR A 234 -5.42 17.55 -0.45
N ILE A 235 -6.13 17.35 -1.57
CA ILE A 235 -5.50 17.13 -2.88
C ILE A 235 -4.61 18.33 -3.28
N ILE A 236 -5.07 19.56 -3.07
CA ILE A 236 -4.27 20.77 -3.32
C ILE A 236 -3.01 20.80 -2.44
N CYS A 237 -3.12 20.44 -1.16
CA CYS A 237 -1.97 20.36 -0.27
C CYS A 237 -0.97 19.28 -0.69
N ILE A 238 -1.42 18.08 -1.09
CA ILE A 238 -0.54 17.03 -1.62
C ILE A 238 0.21 17.54 -2.86
N ILE A 239 -0.49 18.22 -3.76
CA ILE A 239 0.07 18.87 -4.95
C ILE A 239 1.19 19.86 -4.55
N GLN A 240 1.03 20.60 -3.46
CA GLN A 240 2.03 21.56 -2.99
C GLN A 240 3.36 20.92 -2.56
N LEU A 241 3.40 19.62 -2.26
CA LEU A 241 4.66 18.87 -2.02
C LEU A 241 5.62 18.94 -3.20
N PHE A 242 5.08 19.07 -4.41
CA PHE A 242 5.87 19.10 -5.65
C PHE A 242 6.04 20.52 -6.17
N LYS A 243 5.20 21.47 -5.72
CA LYS A 243 5.13 22.83 -6.24
C LYS A 243 4.69 23.85 -5.19
N ALA A 244 5.58 24.74 -4.79
CA ALA A 244 5.28 25.90 -3.95
C ALA A 244 5.32 27.20 -4.78
N GLY A 245 4.14 27.73 -5.13
CA GLY A 245 4.03 28.91 -6.00
C GLY A 245 4.53 28.62 -7.42
N THR A 246 5.53 29.36 -7.89
CA THR A 246 6.21 29.10 -9.19
C THR A 246 7.42 28.19 -9.07
N ARG A 247 7.86 27.88 -7.83
CA ARG A 247 9.03 27.05 -7.57
C ARG A 247 8.62 25.61 -7.38
N TYR A 248 9.40 24.71 -7.95
CA TYR A 248 9.16 23.29 -7.84
C TYR A 248 10.13 22.64 -6.87
N GLN A 249 9.66 21.66 -6.09
CA GLN A 249 10.51 20.91 -5.17
C GLN A 249 11.16 19.72 -5.88
N THR A 250 12.44 19.49 -5.61
CA THR A 250 13.21 18.40 -6.22
C THR A 250 13.04 17.10 -5.45
N TRP A 251 12.77 16.01 -6.18
CA TRP A 251 12.74 14.65 -5.63
C TRP A 251 13.72 13.77 -6.42
N PRO A 252 15.01 13.77 -6.06
CA PRO A 252 16.09 13.34 -6.96
C PRO A 252 16.08 11.84 -7.28
N LYS A 253 15.42 11.01 -6.48
CA LYS A 253 15.33 9.56 -6.69
C LYS A 253 13.94 9.08 -7.11
N LEU A 254 12.96 9.98 -7.23
CA LEU A 254 11.57 9.60 -7.52
C LEU A 254 11.47 9.03 -8.94
N LYS A 255 11.13 7.74 -9.02
CA LYS A 255 10.94 6.98 -10.27
C LYS A 255 9.47 6.73 -10.57
N GLU A 256 8.64 6.64 -9.55
CA GLU A 256 7.22 6.32 -9.68
C GLU A 256 6.38 7.27 -8.84
N LEU A 257 5.32 7.84 -9.43
CA LEU A 257 4.46 8.80 -8.76
C LEU A 257 2.99 8.55 -9.08
N ALA A 258 2.12 8.49 -8.08
CA ALA A 258 0.67 8.49 -8.24
C ALA A 258 0.07 9.74 -7.57
N LEU A 259 -0.75 10.47 -8.33
CA LEU A 259 -1.34 11.73 -7.90
C LEU A 259 -2.79 11.84 -8.30
N GLN A 260 -3.62 12.32 -7.37
CA GLN A 260 -4.97 12.77 -7.66
C GLN A 260 -4.91 14.16 -8.26
N THR A 261 -5.27 14.28 -9.54
CA THR A 261 -5.36 15.58 -10.22
C THR A 261 -6.29 15.49 -11.43
N ASP A 262 -7.05 16.56 -11.64
CA ASP A 262 -7.78 16.79 -12.89
C ASP A 262 -6.97 17.66 -13.86
N ASP A 263 -5.94 18.34 -13.36
CA ASP A 263 -5.01 19.10 -14.18
C ASP A 263 -3.91 18.17 -14.68
N TYR A 264 -4.05 17.74 -15.93
CA TYR A 264 -3.01 17.02 -16.66
C TYR A 264 -1.73 17.86 -16.79
N GLY A 265 -1.86 19.18 -16.84
CA GLY A 265 -0.76 20.15 -16.83
C GLY A 265 -0.06 20.32 -15.49
N PHE A 266 -0.51 19.63 -14.43
CA PHE A 266 0.10 19.64 -13.10
C PHE A 266 1.51 19.02 -13.07
N MET A 267 1.95 18.39 -14.17
CA MET A 267 3.31 17.83 -14.27
C MET A 267 4.37 18.93 -14.32
N GLY A 268 4.76 19.42 -13.14
CA GLY A 268 6.08 19.99 -12.88
C GLY A 268 6.51 19.66 -11.44
N PRO A 269 7.83 19.64 -11.12
CA PRO A 269 8.98 19.85 -12.02
C PRO A 269 9.26 18.62 -12.86
N TYR A 270 10.24 18.79 -13.75
CA TYR A 270 11.09 17.71 -14.23
C TYR A 270 11.63 16.89 -13.06
N PHE A 271 11.01 15.75 -12.82
CA PHE A 271 11.60 14.66 -12.05
C PHE A 271 12.57 13.94 -12.97
N SER A 272 13.86 14.26 -12.87
CA SER A 272 14.88 13.72 -13.79
C SER A 272 14.92 12.20 -13.88
N THR A 273 14.39 11.51 -12.88
CA THR A 273 14.38 10.06 -12.73
C THR A 273 13.00 9.42 -12.89
N LEU A 274 11.94 10.20 -13.11
CA LEU A 274 10.57 9.67 -13.14
C LEU A 274 10.33 8.87 -14.41
N ARG A 275 10.01 7.59 -14.23
CA ARG A 275 9.71 6.61 -15.27
C ARG A 275 8.22 6.32 -15.38
N TYR A 276 7.49 6.36 -14.26
CA TYR A 276 6.07 6.04 -14.19
C TYR A 276 5.27 7.15 -13.50
N ILE A 277 4.20 7.60 -14.12
CA ILE A 277 3.22 8.46 -13.47
C ILE A 277 1.81 7.92 -13.60
N ARG A 278 1.08 7.91 -12.49
CA ARG A 278 -0.31 7.54 -12.42
C ARG A 278 -1.17 8.75 -12.07
N ILE A 279 -2.14 9.03 -12.92
CA ILE A 279 -3.15 10.07 -12.71
C ILE A 279 -4.39 9.39 -12.16
N LEU A 280 -4.77 9.80 -10.95
CA LEU A 280 -5.98 9.36 -10.26
C LEU A 280 -7.04 10.46 -10.40
N PRO A 281 -8.32 10.11 -10.58
CA PRO A 281 -9.38 11.10 -10.63
C PRO A 281 -9.59 11.72 -9.25
N THR A 282 -9.86 13.03 -9.20
CA THR A 282 -10.19 13.70 -7.92
C THR A 282 -11.63 13.41 -7.46
N ARG A 283 -12.46 12.90 -8.38
CA ARG A 283 -13.88 12.57 -8.18
C ARG A 283 -14.11 11.09 -8.46
N ALA A 284 -14.97 10.47 -7.66
CA ALA A 284 -15.31 9.05 -7.77
C ALA A 284 -15.92 8.64 -9.13
N ARG A 285 -16.54 9.59 -9.85
CA ARG A 285 -17.14 9.36 -11.17
C ARG A 285 -16.73 10.47 -12.13
N GLN A 286 -15.74 10.19 -12.96
CA GLN A 286 -15.39 11.05 -14.08
C GLN A 286 -15.32 10.18 -15.33
N ILE A 287 -16.24 10.44 -16.25
CA ILE A 287 -16.28 9.75 -17.53
C ILE A 287 -15.12 10.28 -18.35
N ARG A 288 -14.14 9.40 -18.57
CA ARG A 288 -12.92 9.66 -19.33
C ARG A 288 -12.81 8.56 -20.38
N ASN A 289 -12.76 8.92 -21.66
CA ASN A 289 -12.67 7.93 -22.74
C ASN A 289 -11.20 7.75 -23.17
N LEU A 290 -10.86 6.57 -23.70
CA LEU A 290 -9.46 6.23 -24.03
C LEU A 290 -8.81 7.26 -24.97
N THR A 291 -9.56 7.77 -25.95
CA THR A 291 -9.07 8.75 -26.93
C THR A 291 -8.71 10.08 -26.26
N SER A 292 -9.59 10.61 -25.40
CA SER A 292 -9.33 11.86 -24.67
C SER A 292 -8.14 11.72 -23.72
N GLU A 293 -8.00 10.56 -23.08
CA GLU A 293 -6.87 10.28 -22.20
C GLU A 293 -5.55 10.15 -22.96
N LYS A 294 -5.58 9.55 -24.16
CA LYS A 294 -4.40 9.48 -25.03
C LYS A 294 -3.94 10.88 -25.47
N GLU A 295 -4.86 11.74 -25.89
CA GLU A 295 -4.54 13.12 -26.25
C GLU A 295 -4.00 13.92 -25.06
N ALA A 296 -4.57 13.73 -23.87
CA ALA A 296 -4.06 14.34 -22.65
C ALA A 296 -2.66 13.85 -22.30
N ALA A 297 -2.39 12.55 -22.44
CA ALA A 297 -1.06 11.97 -22.25
C ALA A 297 -0.04 12.57 -23.23
N ILE A 298 -0.39 12.75 -24.50
CA ILE A 298 0.48 13.42 -25.49
C ILE A 298 0.80 14.85 -25.08
N ARG A 299 -0.23 15.65 -24.73
CA ARG A 299 -0.04 17.04 -24.27
C ARG A 299 0.87 17.12 -23.04
N ASN A 300 0.76 16.15 -22.13
CA ASN A 300 1.62 16.06 -20.96
C ASN A 300 3.07 15.76 -21.35
N CYS A 301 3.29 14.81 -22.26
CA CYS A 301 4.62 14.47 -22.73
C CYS A 301 5.26 15.65 -23.48
N ASP A 302 4.50 16.41 -24.27
CA ASP A 302 4.98 17.62 -24.95
C ASP A 302 5.46 18.66 -23.94
N ARG A 303 4.65 18.93 -22.89
CA ARG A 303 5.03 19.86 -21.83
C ARG A 303 6.26 19.37 -21.07
N TYR A 304 6.35 18.08 -20.78
CA TYR A 304 7.49 17.48 -20.09
C TYR A 304 8.77 17.59 -20.93
N LEU A 305 8.68 17.36 -22.23
CA LEU A 305 9.77 17.52 -23.18
C LEU A 305 10.20 18.99 -23.31
N GLN A 306 9.26 19.94 -23.41
CA GLN A 306 9.57 21.37 -23.46
C GLN A 306 10.33 21.82 -22.21
N LEU A 307 9.91 21.37 -21.02
CA LEU A 307 10.58 21.71 -19.76
C LEU A 307 11.95 21.05 -19.64
N ALA A 308 12.08 19.76 -19.92
CA ALA A 308 13.33 19.01 -19.79
C ALA A 308 14.38 19.42 -20.85
N TYR A 309 13.97 19.41 -22.12
CA TYR A 309 14.87 19.62 -23.24
C TYR A 309 15.07 21.11 -23.53
N GLY A 310 14.02 21.92 -23.35
CA GLY A 310 14.10 23.38 -23.55
C GLY A 310 15.04 24.05 -22.55
N LEU A 311 14.96 23.66 -21.26
CA LEU A 311 15.74 24.29 -20.19
C LEU A 311 17.07 23.57 -19.89
N GLN A 312 17.07 22.23 -19.82
CA GLN A 312 18.23 21.47 -19.35
C GLN A 312 18.95 20.69 -20.45
N LYS A 313 18.44 20.71 -21.69
CA LYS A 313 18.95 19.92 -22.82
C LYS A 313 19.01 18.42 -22.51
N ARG A 314 18.09 17.93 -21.68
CA ARG A 314 17.97 16.50 -21.32
C ARG A 314 16.70 15.91 -21.91
N ILE A 315 16.79 14.65 -22.33
CA ILE A 315 15.62 13.87 -22.75
C ILE A 315 14.94 13.37 -21.48
N PRO A 316 13.61 13.49 -21.36
CA PRO A 316 12.92 12.96 -20.20
C PRO A 316 12.98 11.43 -20.10
N THR A 317 12.96 10.92 -18.86
CA THR A 317 13.03 9.49 -18.52
C THR A 317 11.66 8.84 -18.37
N LEU A 318 10.58 9.58 -18.62
CA LEU A 318 9.21 9.08 -18.50
C LEU A 318 8.93 8.01 -19.55
N GLU A 319 8.57 6.83 -19.09
CA GLU A 319 8.31 5.64 -19.91
C GLU A 319 6.81 5.32 -19.98
N VAL A 320 6.06 5.60 -18.90
CA VAL A 320 4.66 5.18 -18.78
C VAL A 320 3.81 6.23 -18.08
N ILE A 321 2.66 6.55 -18.68
CA ILE A 321 1.55 7.28 -18.06
C ILE A 321 0.39 6.31 -17.88
N ALA A 322 -0.09 6.17 -16.65
CA ALA A 322 -1.32 5.45 -16.33
C ALA A 322 -2.42 6.43 -15.92
N VAL A 323 -3.65 6.20 -16.39
CA VAL A 323 -4.80 7.01 -15.98
C VAL A 323 -5.91 6.09 -15.46
N THR A 324 -6.40 6.38 -14.26
CA THR A 324 -7.58 5.71 -13.71
C THR A 324 -8.84 6.45 -14.15
N ALA A 325 -9.78 5.74 -14.76
CA ALA A 325 -11.00 6.29 -15.35
C ALA A 325 -12.19 5.36 -15.13
N SER A 326 -13.39 5.93 -14.93
CA SER A 326 -14.64 5.16 -14.95
C SER A 326 -15.21 5.13 -16.36
N ASN A 327 -15.52 3.93 -16.86
CA ASN A 327 -16.28 3.81 -18.11
C ASN A 327 -17.73 4.20 -17.84
N GLY A 328 -18.13 5.38 -18.34
CA GLY A 328 -19.43 6.02 -18.08
C GLY A 328 -20.69 5.23 -18.48
N LEU A 329 -20.56 4.01 -18.97
CA LEU A 329 -21.66 3.14 -19.38
C LEU A 329 -21.95 2.02 -18.37
N ASN A 330 -21.00 1.67 -17.49
CA ASN A 330 -21.15 0.55 -16.56
C ASN A 330 -20.82 0.99 -15.13
N SER A 331 -21.59 0.53 -14.15
CA SER A 331 -21.30 0.62 -12.71
C SER A 331 -20.10 -0.24 -12.27
N GLY A 332 -19.21 -0.57 -13.20
CA GLY A 332 -18.04 -1.40 -12.97
C GLY A 332 -16.92 -0.65 -12.24
N PRO A 333 -15.90 -1.39 -11.76
CA PRO A 333 -14.72 -0.80 -11.14
C PRO A 333 -14.01 0.14 -12.11
N ALA A 334 -13.35 1.17 -11.57
CA ALA A 334 -12.54 2.08 -12.37
C ALA A 334 -11.46 1.28 -13.13
N GLN A 335 -11.30 1.58 -14.41
CA GLN A 335 -10.32 0.96 -15.29
C GLN A 335 -9.04 1.80 -15.32
N VAL A 336 -7.91 1.15 -15.53
CA VAL A 336 -6.62 1.80 -15.71
C VAL A 336 -6.22 1.72 -17.18
N TYR A 337 -5.99 2.87 -17.80
CA TYR A 337 -5.44 2.99 -19.14
C TYR A 337 -3.93 3.22 -19.04
N TYR A 338 -3.13 2.35 -19.65
CA TYR A 338 -1.68 2.49 -19.70
C TYR A 338 -1.24 3.01 -21.06
N PHE A 339 -0.37 4.01 -21.03
CA PHE A 339 0.22 4.63 -22.19
C PHE A 339 1.74 4.56 -22.08
N VAL A 340 2.36 3.84 -23.01
CA VAL A 340 3.82 3.81 -23.18
C VAL A 340 4.24 5.08 -23.91
N VAL A 341 5.30 5.72 -23.41
CA VAL A 341 5.83 6.98 -23.88
C VAL A 341 7.23 6.77 -24.43
N GLU A 342 7.47 7.30 -25.63
CA GLU A 342 8.79 7.33 -26.26
C GLU A 342 9.09 8.76 -26.72
N PHE A 343 10.29 9.28 -26.44
CA PHE A 343 10.75 10.57 -26.95
C PHE A 343 11.66 10.34 -28.16
N VAL A 344 11.12 10.50 -29.37
CA VAL A 344 11.81 10.20 -30.62
C VAL A 344 12.36 11.47 -31.27
N ARG A 345 13.52 11.36 -31.92
CA ARG A 345 14.08 12.45 -32.71
C ARG A 345 13.43 12.47 -34.10
N THR A 346 12.79 13.58 -34.42
CA THR A 346 12.15 13.83 -35.72
C THR A 346 13.19 14.06 -36.82
N LYS A 347 12.75 13.95 -38.09
CA LYS A 347 13.58 14.27 -39.26
C LYS A 347 14.08 15.73 -39.27
N LEU A 348 13.37 16.62 -38.59
CA LEU A 348 13.75 18.04 -38.43
C LEU A 348 14.77 18.25 -37.30
N GLY A 349 15.24 17.18 -36.66
CA GLY A 349 16.24 17.21 -35.59
C GLY A 349 15.70 17.49 -34.19
N ASN A 350 14.43 17.91 -34.07
CA ASN A 350 13.73 18.13 -32.80
C ASN A 350 13.20 16.82 -32.21
N TYR A 351 12.99 16.76 -30.89
CA TYR A 351 12.32 15.63 -30.26
C TYR A 351 10.79 15.80 -30.27
N ALA A 352 10.06 14.70 -30.32
CA ALA A 352 8.62 14.65 -30.16
C ALA A 352 8.23 13.39 -29.35
N PRO A 353 7.16 13.45 -28.53
CA PRO A 353 6.65 12.29 -27.85
C PRO A 353 5.80 11.42 -28.78
N VAL A 354 5.92 10.10 -28.63
CA VAL A 354 5.05 9.09 -29.20
C VAL A 354 4.38 8.37 -28.05
N VAL A 355 3.05 8.24 -28.12
CA VAL A 355 2.25 7.63 -27.07
C VAL A 355 1.45 6.46 -27.63
N SER A 356 1.68 5.28 -27.07
CA SER A 356 1.08 4.00 -27.49
C SER A 356 0.30 3.38 -26.34
N THR A 357 -0.87 2.83 -26.62
CA THR A 357 -1.66 2.11 -25.61
C THR A 357 -1.04 0.77 -25.30
N ALA A 358 -1.00 0.40 -24.02
CA ALA A 358 -0.56 -0.91 -23.56
C ALA A 358 -1.49 -1.45 -22.46
N ASN A 359 -1.33 -2.71 -22.13
CA ASN A 359 -1.87 -3.29 -20.90
C ASN A 359 -0.77 -3.45 -19.83
N ALA A 360 -1.17 -3.71 -18.58
CA ALA A 360 -0.23 -3.84 -17.47
C ALA A 360 0.83 -4.93 -17.69
N HIS A 361 0.48 -6.05 -18.35
CA HIS A 361 1.41 -7.14 -18.62
C HIS A 361 2.49 -6.74 -19.64
N GLN A 362 2.10 -6.03 -20.70
CA GLN A 362 3.04 -5.50 -21.69
C GLN A 362 4.01 -4.51 -21.05
N VAL A 363 3.51 -3.59 -20.22
CA VAL A 363 4.36 -2.61 -19.52
C VAL A 363 5.41 -3.32 -18.66
N ARG A 364 5.03 -4.33 -17.87
CA ARG A 364 5.97 -5.12 -17.05
C ARG A 364 7.03 -5.84 -17.88
N THR A 365 6.65 -6.31 -19.06
CA THR A 365 7.56 -7.04 -19.95
C THR A 365 8.56 -6.09 -20.61
N LEU A 366 8.11 -4.89 -20.99
CA LEU A 366 8.93 -3.89 -21.68
C LEU A 366 9.87 -3.15 -20.73
N PHE A 367 9.44 -2.85 -19.50
CA PHE A 367 10.18 -2.00 -18.57
C PHE A 367 10.57 -2.76 -17.31
N LYS A 368 11.74 -3.43 -17.34
CA LYS A 368 12.32 -4.06 -16.14
C LYS A 368 12.59 -3.02 -15.05
N GLY A 369 12.41 -3.42 -13.79
CA GLY A 369 12.59 -2.55 -12.61
C GLY A 369 11.57 -1.39 -12.51
N LEU A 370 10.42 -1.52 -13.15
CA LEU A 370 9.25 -0.64 -12.96
C LEU A 370 8.17 -1.46 -12.27
N ASP A 371 7.96 -1.23 -10.99
CA ASP A 371 7.21 -2.15 -10.12
C ASP A 371 5.69 -2.01 -10.23
N LEU A 372 5.23 -1.06 -11.05
CA LEU A 372 3.83 -0.70 -11.26
C LEU A 372 3.09 -0.70 -9.93
N MET A 373 3.46 0.21 -9.02
CA MET A 373 2.79 0.50 -7.75
C MET A 373 2.11 -0.73 -7.13
N GLU A 374 2.87 -1.52 -6.38
CA GLU A 374 2.62 -2.90 -5.93
C GLU A 374 1.22 -3.26 -5.40
N PHE A 375 0.38 -2.28 -5.09
CA PHE A 375 -1.04 -2.45 -4.74
C PHE A 375 -1.91 -3.02 -5.84
N GLU A 376 -1.59 -2.73 -7.11
CA GLU A 376 -2.39 -3.19 -8.25
C GLU A 376 -2.19 -4.68 -8.56
N ARG A 377 -1.30 -5.35 -7.83
CA ARG A 377 -0.94 -6.75 -8.07
C ARG A 377 -2.03 -7.74 -7.67
N GLY A 378 -3.02 -7.34 -6.86
CA GLY A 378 -4.18 -8.19 -6.52
C GLY A 378 -3.83 -9.65 -6.20
N GLU A 379 -2.72 -9.88 -5.51
CA GLU A 379 -2.19 -11.20 -5.10
C GLU A 379 -1.70 -12.15 -6.23
N ARG A 380 -0.37 -12.30 -6.34
CA ARG A 380 0.26 -13.63 -6.50
C ARG A 380 1.38 -13.70 -5.47
N ILE A 381 1.08 -14.33 -4.34
CA ILE A 381 1.86 -14.30 -3.08
C ILE A 381 3.03 -15.30 -3.08
N TRP A 382 3.23 -16.00 -4.20
CA TRP A 382 4.17 -17.12 -4.31
C TRP A 382 5.15 -16.95 -5.46
N SER A 383 5.41 -15.72 -5.92
CA SER A 383 6.57 -15.54 -6.79
C SER A 383 7.79 -15.32 -5.92
N ASP A 384 8.78 -16.18 -6.08
CA ASP A 384 10.18 -16.06 -5.64
C ASP A 384 10.89 -14.76 -6.12
N VAL A 385 10.13 -13.78 -6.61
CA VAL A 385 10.55 -12.40 -6.73
C VAL A 385 10.37 -11.74 -5.36
N ASP A 386 11.14 -12.27 -4.41
CA ASP A 386 11.71 -11.45 -3.38
C ASP A 386 12.38 -10.24 -4.02
N GLY A 387 12.40 -9.14 -3.26
CA GLY A 387 12.97 -7.88 -3.65
C GLY A 387 14.10 -7.96 -4.68
N GLU A 388 13.83 -7.43 -5.87
CA GLU A 388 14.70 -6.38 -6.40
C GLU A 388 14.61 -5.14 -5.48
N MET A 389 14.85 -5.35 -4.17
CA MET A 389 15.45 -4.33 -3.33
C MET A 389 16.83 -4.14 -3.91
N LEU A 390 16.97 -3.05 -4.67
CA LEU A 390 18.23 -2.31 -4.77
C LEU A 390 19.45 -3.18 -5.15
N ALA A 391 19.57 -3.47 -6.44
CA ALA A 391 20.90 -3.38 -7.05
C ALA A 391 21.16 -1.92 -7.44
#